data_AF-A0A5C4LPQ7-F1
#
_entry.id   AF-A0A5C4LPQ7-F1
#
_cell.length_a   1.000
_cell.length_b   1.000
_cell.length_c   1.000
_cell.angle_alpha   90.00
_cell.angle_beta   90.00
_cell.angle_gamma   90.00
#
_symmetry.space_group_name_H-M   'P 1'
#
loop_
_entity.id
_entity.type
_entity.pdbx_description
1 polymer ?
#
loop_
_entity_poly.entity_id
_entity_poly.type
_entity_poly.pdbx_seq_one_letter_code
_entity_poly.pdbx_strand_id
1 'polypeptide(L)'
;MVSMTLALMTVLQSRCAIVAGAAALLAAPVAKAAPVAAAPILALPAPVAVADPILSAIRAHRRTWAAFQIAPDDEASEAEEAEYEAAQSLLGTACGTRAGAHALIAHLRWYVAEERDNLLTAGLGGCHLGAQLKARLAELVMFVPEASPPAVIALPAPRGPSPLVAAIEAHRSANLAVNQAVADYVKAEEDSAPDEPLLLAIADRAAEEEVAALNALLALTPAGAEEVRTLSVYLATVAQDFDKQAFGAWLFERFAVMIARAQIQA
;
A
#
# COMPACT_ATOMS: atom_id res chain seq x y z
N MET A 1 15.87 22.52 24.69
CA MET A 1 16.83 21.90 23.73
C MET A 1 17.46 20.58 24.21
N VAL A 2 17.55 20.29 25.51
CA VAL A 2 18.05 18.97 25.98
C VAL A 2 17.01 17.84 25.81
N SER A 3 15.71 18.18 25.84
CA SER A 3 14.58 17.22 25.83
C SER A 3 14.37 16.46 24.51
N MET A 4 14.42 17.15 23.36
CA MET A 4 14.24 16.54 22.03
C MET A 4 15.28 15.44 21.75
N THR A 5 16.49 15.59 22.29
CA THR A 5 17.57 14.61 22.20
C THR A 5 17.25 13.33 22.98
N LEU A 6 16.52 13.43 24.08
CA LEU A 6 16.19 12.29 24.95
C LEU A 6 15.10 11.40 24.34
N ALA A 7 14.04 12.01 23.79
CA ALA A 7 12.98 11.29 23.08
C ALA A 7 13.49 10.63 21.78
N LEU A 8 14.40 11.29 21.06
CA LEU A 8 15.10 10.67 19.93
C LEU A 8 15.98 9.49 20.35
N MET A 9 16.61 9.53 21.53
CA MET A 9 17.47 8.46 22.03
C MET A 9 16.71 7.21 22.48
N THR A 10 15.50 7.34 23.05
CA THR A 10 14.67 6.19 23.46
C THR A 10 14.10 5.46 22.25
N VAL A 11 13.59 6.19 21.25
CA VAL A 11 13.16 5.61 19.96
C VAL A 11 14.34 5.01 19.18
N LEU A 12 15.54 5.60 19.27
CA LEU A 12 16.76 5.03 18.67
C LEU A 12 17.21 3.72 19.34
N GLN A 13 17.08 3.60 20.66
CA GLN A 13 17.48 2.37 21.37
C GLN A 13 16.64 1.16 20.92
N SER A 14 15.34 1.35 20.70
CA SER A 14 14.44 0.33 20.13
C SER A 14 14.87 -0.10 18.72
N ARG A 15 15.46 0.83 17.94
CA ARG A 15 15.95 0.58 16.57
C ARG A 15 17.35 -0.04 16.52
N CYS A 16 18.16 0.05 17.57
CA CYS A 16 19.47 -0.59 17.65
C CYS A 16 19.41 -2.11 17.90
N ALA A 17 18.28 -2.65 18.41
CA ALA A 17 18.08 -4.09 18.60
C ALA A 17 17.97 -4.89 17.28
N ILE A 18 17.84 -4.20 16.14
CA ILE A 18 17.70 -4.77 14.78
C ILE A 18 18.98 -5.48 14.29
N VAL A 19 20.13 -5.25 14.94
CA VAL A 19 21.45 -5.69 14.46
C VAL A 19 21.70 -7.21 14.61
N ALA A 20 20.94 -7.94 15.43
CA ALA A 20 21.18 -9.37 15.64
C ALA A 20 20.51 -10.30 14.59
N GLY A 21 19.45 -9.86 13.91
CA GLY A 21 18.68 -10.71 12.98
C GLY A 21 19.24 -10.77 11.56
N ALA A 22 19.85 -9.69 11.07
CA ALA A 22 20.23 -9.58 9.67
C ALA A 22 21.47 -10.39 9.27
N ALA A 23 22.24 -10.88 10.24
CA ALA A 23 23.35 -11.80 9.99
C ALA A 23 22.88 -13.21 9.55
N ALA A 24 21.63 -13.60 9.85
CA ALA A 24 21.11 -14.93 9.53
C ALA A 24 20.69 -15.09 8.04
N LEU A 25 20.34 -13.99 7.36
CA LEU A 25 19.99 -13.98 5.92
C LEU A 25 21.21 -14.22 5.00
N LEU A 26 22.43 -14.05 5.52
CA LEU A 26 23.68 -14.24 4.77
C LEU A 26 24.15 -15.71 4.72
N ALA A 27 23.45 -16.65 5.36
CA ALA A 27 23.87 -18.04 5.49
C ALA A 27 22.99 -19.06 4.74
N ALA A 28 21.92 -18.64 4.04
CA ALA A 28 21.06 -19.57 3.33
C ALA A 28 21.68 -20.01 1.98
N PRO A 29 21.89 -21.31 1.73
CA PRO A 29 22.42 -21.78 0.47
C PRO A 29 21.39 -21.62 -0.66
N VAL A 30 21.82 -20.96 -1.74
CA VAL A 30 21.08 -20.89 -3.01
C VAL A 30 20.95 -22.31 -3.58
N ALA A 31 19.74 -22.86 -3.56
CA ALA A 31 19.47 -24.15 -4.21
C ALA A 31 19.53 -23.98 -5.74
N LYS A 32 20.53 -24.62 -6.36
CA LYS A 32 20.74 -24.64 -7.81
C LYS A 32 19.67 -25.51 -8.48
N ALA A 33 18.71 -24.88 -9.17
CA ALA A 33 17.72 -25.59 -9.98
C ALA A 33 18.38 -26.23 -11.23
N ALA A 34 18.00 -27.48 -11.52
CA ALA A 34 18.49 -28.23 -12.67
C ALA A 34 17.82 -27.76 -13.98
N PRO A 35 18.52 -27.80 -15.13
CA PRO A 35 17.95 -27.37 -16.40
C PRO A 35 17.02 -28.46 -16.96
N VAL A 36 15.77 -28.08 -17.21
CA VAL A 36 14.83 -28.87 -18.02
C VAL A 36 14.92 -28.37 -19.45
N ALA A 37 15.33 -29.24 -20.38
CA ALA A 37 15.39 -28.93 -21.80
C ALA A 37 13.97 -28.76 -22.37
N ALA A 38 13.65 -27.55 -22.83
CA ALA A 38 12.40 -27.26 -23.53
C ALA A 38 12.64 -27.25 -25.05
N ALA A 39 11.81 -28.01 -25.78
CA ALA A 39 11.75 -28.00 -27.24
C ALA A 39 11.29 -26.62 -27.77
N PRO A 40 11.68 -26.21 -28.98
CA PRO A 40 11.38 -24.89 -29.50
C PRO A 40 9.91 -24.81 -29.92
N ILE A 41 9.09 -24.19 -29.10
CA ILE A 41 7.77 -23.71 -29.48
C ILE A 41 7.98 -22.35 -30.16
N LEU A 42 7.53 -22.22 -31.40
CA LEU A 42 7.46 -20.96 -32.14
C LEU A 42 6.66 -19.93 -31.32
N ALA A 43 7.36 -19.05 -30.60
CA ALA A 43 6.77 -17.98 -29.82
C ALA A 43 6.28 -16.89 -30.78
N LEU A 44 4.96 -16.81 -30.97
CA LEU A 44 4.32 -15.58 -31.44
C LEU A 44 4.67 -14.45 -30.45
N PRO A 45 4.91 -13.22 -30.91
CA PRO A 45 5.15 -12.09 -30.02
C PRO A 45 3.98 -11.97 -29.06
N ALA A 46 4.26 -12.08 -27.76
CA ALA A 46 3.24 -11.91 -26.74
C ALA A 46 2.59 -10.54 -26.93
N PRO A 47 1.24 -10.45 -27.02
CA PRO A 47 0.58 -9.16 -27.01
C PRO A 47 1.05 -8.43 -25.74
N VAL A 48 1.58 -7.21 -25.91
CA VAL A 48 1.93 -6.35 -24.79
C VAL A 48 0.67 -6.23 -23.94
N ALA A 49 0.69 -6.78 -22.73
CA ALA A 49 -0.43 -6.76 -21.81
C ALA A 49 -0.68 -5.31 -21.39
N VAL A 50 -1.51 -4.60 -22.16
CA VAL A 50 -1.98 -3.27 -21.79
C VAL A 50 -2.84 -3.44 -20.54
N ALA A 51 -2.41 -2.83 -19.44
CA ALA A 51 -3.15 -2.86 -18.19
C ALA A 51 -4.56 -2.28 -18.41
N ASP A 52 -5.58 -2.95 -17.88
CA ASP A 52 -6.96 -2.52 -18.04
C ASP A 52 -7.14 -1.12 -17.39
N PRO A 53 -7.53 -0.08 -18.15
CA PRO A 53 -7.62 1.28 -17.64
C PRO A 53 -8.58 1.41 -16.45
N ILE A 54 -9.59 0.52 -16.36
CA ILE A 54 -10.53 0.54 -15.23
C ILE A 54 -9.86 0.29 -13.88
N LEU A 55 -8.77 -0.49 -13.84
CA LEU A 55 -8.04 -0.75 -12.60
C LEU A 55 -7.29 0.50 -12.10
N SER A 56 -6.92 1.41 -13.01
CA SER A 56 -6.36 2.71 -12.63
C SER A 56 -7.44 3.65 -12.13
N ALA A 57 -8.60 3.68 -12.79
CA ALA A 57 -9.73 4.51 -12.38
C ALA A 57 -10.27 4.11 -10.99
N ILE A 58 -10.37 2.81 -10.70
CA ILE A 58 -10.76 2.30 -9.37
C ILE A 58 -9.79 2.79 -8.29
N ARG A 59 -8.48 2.74 -8.55
CA ARG A 59 -7.45 3.23 -7.61
C ARG A 59 -7.49 4.75 -7.44
N ALA A 60 -7.82 5.51 -8.48
CA ALA A 60 -7.98 6.95 -8.38
C ALA A 60 -9.19 7.30 -7.49
N HIS A 61 -10.35 6.71 -7.76
CA HIS A 61 -11.56 6.90 -6.96
C HIS A 61 -11.38 6.50 -5.49
N ARG A 62 -10.75 5.34 -5.21
CA ARG A 62 -10.44 4.93 -3.83
C ARG A 62 -9.61 5.96 -3.06
N ARG A 63 -8.65 6.62 -3.72
CA ARG A 63 -7.79 7.62 -3.08
C ARG A 63 -8.53 8.91 -2.80
N THR A 64 -9.29 9.42 -3.76
CA THR A 64 -10.07 10.65 -3.59
C THR A 64 -11.20 10.45 -2.57
N TRP A 65 -11.84 9.29 -2.57
CA TRP A 65 -12.81 8.92 -1.55
C TRP A 65 -12.19 8.89 -0.15
N ALA A 66 -11.04 8.24 0.02
CA ALA A 66 -10.37 8.22 1.32
C ALA A 66 -9.95 9.62 1.79
N ALA A 67 -9.50 10.49 0.88
CA ALA A 67 -9.17 11.88 1.19
C ALA A 67 -10.41 12.67 1.63
N PHE A 68 -11.54 12.51 0.93
CA PHE A 68 -12.82 13.13 1.28
C PHE A 68 -13.28 12.73 2.69
N GLN A 69 -13.16 11.46 3.07
CA GLN A 69 -13.60 10.99 4.40
C GLN A 69 -12.86 11.61 5.58
N ILE A 70 -11.66 12.16 5.37
CA ILE A 70 -10.81 12.73 6.43
C ILE A 70 -10.54 14.22 6.24
N ALA A 71 -11.14 14.85 5.22
CA ALA A 71 -10.91 16.25 4.92
C ALA A 71 -11.45 17.14 6.05
N PRO A 72 -10.68 18.16 6.50
CA PRO A 72 -11.18 19.14 7.46
C PRO A 72 -12.30 19.99 6.84
N ASP A 73 -13.13 20.61 7.68
CA ASP A 73 -14.33 21.35 7.25
C ASP A 73 -14.04 22.45 6.20
N ASP A 74 -12.87 23.08 6.25
CA ASP A 74 -12.46 24.13 5.32
C ASP A 74 -11.97 23.60 3.95
N GLU A 75 -11.62 22.32 3.86
CA GLU A 75 -11.23 21.62 2.62
C GLU A 75 -12.30 20.64 2.11
N ALA A 76 -13.33 20.37 2.91
CA ALA A 76 -14.35 19.35 2.64
C ALA A 76 -15.03 19.53 1.27
N SER A 77 -15.30 20.78 0.86
CA SER A 77 -15.92 21.07 -0.44
C SER A 77 -15.02 20.72 -1.62
N GLU A 78 -13.71 20.96 -1.52
CA GLU A 78 -12.76 20.64 -2.60
C GLU A 78 -12.54 19.11 -2.68
N ALA A 79 -12.47 18.46 -1.52
CA ALA A 79 -12.33 17.01 -1.46
C ALA A 79 -13.59 16.29 -1.97
N GLU A 80 -14.78 16.82 -1.69
CA GLU A 80 -16.06 16.35 -2.25
C GLU A 80 -16.07 16.46 -3.78
N GLU A 81 -15.65 17.61 -4.33
CA GLU A 81 -15.58 17.82 -5.78
C GLU A 81 -14.59 16.85 -6.44
N ALA A 82 -13.40 16.67 -5.86
CA ALA A 82 -12.39 15.74 -6.37
C ALA A 82 -12.86 14.27 -6.32
N GLU A 83 -13.60 13.88 -5.27
CA GLU A 83 -14.23 12.57 -5.17
C GLU A 83 -15.27 12.37 -6.26
N TYR A 84 -16.14 13.35 -6.47
CA TYR A 84 -17.18 13.35 -7.48
C TYR A 84 -16.60 13.24 -8.90
N GLU A 85 -15.58 14.04 -9.23
CA GLU A 85 -14.91 13.97 -10.53
C GLU A 85 -14.28 12.59 -10.78
N ALA A 86 -13.64 12.02 -9.75
CA ALA A 86 -13.07 10.68 -9.85
C ALA A 86 -14.15 9.60 -10.02
N ALA A 87 -15.29 9.73 -9.35
CA ALA A 87 -16.44 8.83 -9.50
C ALA A 87 -17.03 8.90 -10.93
N GLN A 88 -17.17 10.12 -11.47
CA GLN A 88 -17.62 10.33 -12.86
C GLN A 88 -16.64 9.74 -13.87
N SER A 89 -15.34 9.98 -13.68
CA SER A 89 -14.30 9.38 -14.51
C SER A 89 -14.30 7.86 -14.44
N LEU A 90 -14.51 7.28 -13.25
CA LEU A 90 -14.63 5.85 -13.05
C LEU A 90 -15.80 5.27 -13.86
N LEU A 91 -16.96 5.90 -13.78
CA LEU A 91 -18.18 5.49 -14.51
C LEU A 91 -18.01 5.54 -16.03
N GLY A 92 -17.29 6.54 -16.54
CA GLY A 92 -16.98 6.70 -17.96
C GLY A 92 -15.86 5.79 -18.47
N THR A 93 -15.08 5.15 -17.60
CA THR A 93 -13.95 4.33 -18.02
C THR A 93 -14.43 2.98 -18.57
N ALA A 94 -13.98 2.63 -19.77
CA ALA A 94 -14.27 1.34 -20.38
C ALA A 94 -13.49 0.20 -19.71
N CYS A 95 -14.15 -0.94 -19.50
CA CYS A 95 -13.47 -2.16 -19.09
C CYS A 95 -12.82 -2.81 -20.32
N GLY A 96 -11.48 -2.82 -20.39
CA GLY A 96 -10.74 -3.45 -21.48
C GLY A 96 -10.73 -4.98 -21.39
N THR A 97 -11.05 -5.53 -20.22
CA THR A 97 -11.02 -6.97 -19.94
C THR A 97 -12.21 -7.40 -19.09
N ARG A 98 -12.53 -8.70 -19.15
CA ARG A 98 -13.54 -9.31 -18.27
C ARG A 98 -13.14 -9.18 -16.79
N ALA A 99 -11.86 -9.33 -16.46
CA ALA A 99 -11.36 -9.19 -15.09
C ALA A 99 -11.57 -7.77 -14.56
N GLY A 100 -11.28 -6.75 -15.36
CA GLY A 100 -11.55 -5.36 -15.02
C GLY A 100 -13.04 -5.08 -14.83
N ALA A 101 -13.91 -5.69 -15.63
CA ALA A 101 -15.35 -5.58 -15.45
C ALA A 101 -15.84 -6.18 -14.11
N HIS A 102 -15.33 -7.35 -13.72
CA HIS A 102 -15.63 -7.92 -12.40
C HIS A 102 -15.09 -7.04 -11.25
N ALA A 103 -13.89 -6.48 -11.40
CA ALA A 103 -13.32 -5.56 -10.42
C ALA A 103 -14.20 -4.31 -10.26
N LEU A 104 -14.71 -3.75 -11.36
CA LEU A 104 -15.63 -2.61 -11.34
C LEU A 104 -16.96 -2.99 -10.66
N ILE A 105 -17.54 -4.15 -10.97
CA ILE A 105 -18.76 -4.64 -10.30
C ILE A 105 -18.56 -4.71 -8.78
N ALA A 106 -17.46 -5.32 -8.33
CA ALA A 106 -17.14 -5.45 -6.91
C ALA A 106 -16.96 -4.06 -6.24
N HIS A 107 -16.26 -3.15 -6.91
CA HIS A 107 -16.03 -1.80 -6.41
C HIS A 107 -17.34 -0.98 -6.32
N LEU A 108 -18.19 -1.01 -7.35
CA LEU A 108 -19.47 -0.30 -7.33
C LEU A 108 -20.42 -0.85 -6.26
N ARG A 109 -20.41 -2.17 -6.01
CA ARG A 109 -21.17 -2.78 -4.90
C ARG A 109 -20.70 -2.26 -3.54
N TRP A 110 -19.39 -2.17 -3.33
CA TRP A 110 -18.84 -1.58 -2.11
C TRP A 110 -19.24 -0.12 -1.96
N TYR A 111 -19.03 0.70 -3.00
CA TYR A 111 -19.26 2.14 -2.92
C TYR A 111 -20.74 2.49 -2.69
N VAL A 112 -21.67 1.78 -3.34
CA VAL A 112 -23.12 1.94 -3.09
C VAL A 112 -23.53 1.51 -1.68
N ALA A 113 -22.82 0.54 -1.09
CA ALA A 113 -23.08 0.10 0.28
C ALA A 113 -22.56 1.11 1.31
N GLU A 114 -21.35 1.64 1.08
CA GLU A 114 -20.68 2.62 1.93
C GLU A 114 -21.45 3.95 1.95
N GLU A 115 -21.77 4.48 0.77
CA GLU A 115 -22.42 5.78 0.63
C GLU A 115 -23.95 5.67 0.64
N ARG A 116 -24.53 4.63 1.23
CA ARG A 116 -25.99 4.41 1.18
C ARG A 116 -26.78 5.62 1.68
N ASP A 117 -26.34 6.22 2.77
CA ASP A 117 -27.07 7.30 3.44
C ASP A 117 -26.79 8.66 2.78
N ASN A 118 -25.62 8.81 2.15
CA ASN A 118 -25.22 10.04 1.48
C ASN A 118 -25.71 10.09 0.01
N LEU A 119 -25.66 8.98 -0.75
CA LEU A 119 -26.16 8.90 -2.14
C LEU A 119 -27.67 9.14 -2.27
N LEU A 120 -28.42 9.12 -1.15
CA LEU A 120 -29.86 9.35 -1.09
C LEU A 120 -30.22 10.74 -0.56
N THR A 121 -29.27 11.46 0.03
CA THR A 121 -29.43 12.85 0.46
C THR A 121 -28.77 13.76 -0.58
N ALA A 122 -29.23 14.99 -0.72
CA ALA A 122 -28.83 15.87 -1.82
C ALA A 122 -27.42 16.49 -1.69
N GLY A 123 -26.44 15.74 -1.15
CA GLY A 123 -25.01 16.08 -1.06
C GLY A 123 -24.15 14.92 -1.59
N LEU A 124 -22.98 15.22 -2.17
CA LEU A 124 -22.19 14.44 -3.16
C LEU A 124 -22.69 14.55 -4.62
N GLY A 125 -22.79 15.79 -5.12
CA GLY A 125 -22.94 16.05 -6.57
C GLY A 125 -24.33 15.86 -7.18
N GLY A 126 -25.36 15.94 -6.33
CA GLY A 126 -26.78 15.92 -6.72
C GLY A 126 -27.35 14.51 -6.90
N CYS A 127 -28.69 14.42 -6.93
CA CYS A 127 -29.48 13.18 -6.97
C CYS A 127 -29.20 12.22 -8.15
N HIS A 128 -28.24 12.54 -9.01
CA HIS A 128 -27.92 11.83 -10.25
C HIS A 128 -26.77 10.82 -10.09
N LEU A 129 -25.76 11.05 -9.25
CA LEU A 129 -24.60 10.14 -9.16
C LEU A 129 -25.01 8.75 -8.65
N GLY A 130 -25.81 8.70 -7.58
CA GLY A 130 -26.33 7.44 -7.05
C GLY A 130 -27.15 6.65 -8.08
N ALA A 131 -27.90 7.33 -8.94
CA ALA A 131 -28.64 6.69 -10.04
C ALA A 131 -27.70 6.15 -11.12
N GLN A 132 -26.66 6.91 -11.48
CA GLN A 132 -25.66 6.50 -12.48
C GLN A 132 -24.83 5.29 -12.00
N LEU A 133 -24.40 5.28 -10.74
CA LEU A 133 -23.72 4.13 -10.13
C LEU A 133 -24.57 2.86 -10.21
N LYS A 134 -25.85 2.96 -9.81
CA LYS A 134 -26.80 1.84 -9.86
C LYS A 134 -27.06 1.38 -11.30
N ALA A 135 -27.23 2.30 -12.24
CA ALA A 135 -27.43 1.99 -13.65
C ALA A 135 -26.22 1.27 -14.25
N ARG A 136 -25.01 1.79 -14.00
CA ARG A 136 -23.77 1.18 -14.49
C ARG A 136 -23.53 -0.20 -13.89
N LEU A 137 -23.79 -0.38 -12.60
CA LEU A 137 -23.72 -1.69 -11.95
C LEU A 137 -24.70 -2.69 -12.58
N ALA A 138 -25.95 -2.27 -12.83
CA ALA A 138 -26.96 -3.11 -13.46
C ALA A 138 -26.57 -3.52 -14.89
N GLU A 139 -26.03 -2.58 -15.68
CA GLU A 139 -25.50 -2.84 -17.02
C GLU A 139 -24.38 -3.90 -16.97
N LEU A 140 -23.39 -3.71 -16.11
CA LEU A 140 -22.26 -4.64 -15.98
C LEU A 140 -22.71 -6.04 -15.53
N VAL A 141 -23.63 -6.13 -14.57
CA VAL A 141 -24.17 -7.43 -14.10
C VAL A 141 -24.95 -8.13 -15.21
N MET A 142 -25.62 -7.39 -16.09
CA MET A 142 -26.33 -7.96 -17.24
C MET A 142 -25.36 -8.59 -18.26
N PHE A 143 -24.23 -7.93 -18.54
CA PHE A 143 -23.27 -8.38 -19.57
C PHE A 143 -22.17 -9.30 -19.03
N VAL A 144 -21.96 -9.35 -17.72
CA VAL A 144 -20.92 -10.14 -17.06
C VAL A 144 -21.60 -11.16 -16.12
N PRO A 145 -22.09 -12.30 -16.65
CA PRO A 145 -22.83 -13.28 -15.86
C PRO A 145 -21.95 -13.88 -14.75
N GLU A 146 -22.45 -13.88 -13.51
CA GLU A 146 -21.78 -14.47 -12.33
C GLU A 146 -21.49 -15.97 -12.49
N ALA A 147 -22.27 -16.65 -13.34
CA ALA A 147 -22.25 -18.11 -13.48
C ALA A 147 -21.23 -18.66 -14.51
N SER A 148 -20.45 -17.80 -15.18
CA SER A 148 -19.34 -18.30 -15.99
C SER A 148 -18.11 -18.36 -15.09
N PRO A 149 -17.66 -19.54 -14.61
CA PRO A 149 -16.36 -19.62 -13.99
C PRO A 149 -15.39 -18.98 -15.00
N PRO A 150 -14.54 -18.02 -14.59
CA PRO A 150 -13.64 -17.36 -15.50
C PRO A 150 -12.97 -18.48 -16.28
N ALA A 151 -13.12 -18.48 -17.62
CA ALA A 151 -12.47 -19.47 -18.45
C ALA A 151 -11.01 -19.44 -18.05
N VAL A 152 -10.60 -20.47 -17.30
CA VAL A 152 -9.25 -20.63 -16.84
C VAL A 152 -8.50 -21.05 -18.10
N ILE A 153 -8.18 -20.07 -18.96
CA ILE A 153 -6.79 -19.99 -19.41
C ILE A 153 -6.03 -20.16 -18.10
N ALA A 154 -5.18 -21.18 -18.00
CA ALA A 154 -4.30 -21.35 -16.86
C ALA A 154 -3.32 -20.17 -16.79
N LEU A 155 -3.86 -18.97 -16.58
CA LEU A 155 -3.20 -17.89 -15.91
C LEU A 155 -2.91 -18.46 -14.53
N PRO A 156 -1.65 -18.38 -14.07
CA PRO A 156 -1.30 -18.80 -12.72
C PRO A 156 -2.32 -18.20 -11.76
N ALA A 157 -2.81 -19.02 -10.81
CA ALA A 157 -3.80 -18.61 -9.82
C ALA A 157 -3.49 -17.16 -9.38
N PRO A 158 -4.49 -16.26 -9.34
CA PRO A 158 -4.26 -14.88 -8.92
C PRO A 158 -3.50 -14.97 -7.61
N ARG A 159 -2.22 -14.63 -7.67
CA ARG A 159 -1.39 -14.68 -6.48
C ARG A 159 -2.10 -13.73 -5.53
N GLY A 160 -2.53 -14.25 -4.38
CA GLY A 160 -3.04 -13.39 -3.33
C GLY A 160 -2.07 -12.23 -3.13
N PRO A 161 -2.52 -11.08 -2.58
CA PRO A 161 -1.65 -9.94 -2.33
C PRO A 161 -0.34 -10.45 -1.75
N SER A 162 0.77 -10.16 -2.46
CA SER A 162 2.09 -10.68 -2.11
C SER A 162 2.29 -10.48 -0.61
N PRO A 163 2.63 -11.54 0.16
CA PRO A 163 2.86 -11.39 1.60
C PRO A 163 3.86 -10.29 1.91
N LEU A 164 4.85 -10.10 1.02
CA LEU A 164 5.81 -9.03 1.10
C LEU A 164 5.17 -7.65 0.93
N VAL A 165 4.30 -7.48 -0.08
CA VAL A 165 3.60 -6.20 -0.29
C VAL A 165 2.68 -5.90 0.90
N ALA A 166 1.98 -6.90 1.43
CA ALA A 166 1.15 -6.71 2.63
C ALA A 166 1.99 -6.29 3.85
N ALA A 167 3.17 -6.89 4.04
CA ALA A 167 4.08 -6.52 5.11
C ALA A 167 4.70 -5.12 4.91
N ILE A 168 4.97 -4.71 3.66
CA ILE A 168 5.40 -3.34 3.35
C ILE A 168 4.33 -2.33 3.75
N GLU A 169 3.06 -2.58 3.40
CA GLU A 169 1.97 -1.66 3.78
C GLU A 169 1.73 -1.65 5.29
N ALA A 170 1.86 -2.81 5.97
CA ALA A 170 1.78 -2.86 7.44
C ALA A 170 2.89 -2.03 8.10
N HIS A 171 4.14 -2.15 7.62
CA HIS A 171 5.26 -1.36 8.14
C HIS A 171 5.08 0.14 7.83
N ARG A 172 4.59 0.52 6.64
CA ARG A 172 4.26 1.92 6.35
C ARG A 172 3.20 2.49 7.28
N SER A 173 2.11 1.75 7.51
CA SER A 173 1.04 2.18 8.41
C SER A 173 1.56 2.37 9.83
N ALA A 174 2.41 1.45 10.32
CA ALA A 174 2.99 1.56 11.65
C ALA A 174 3.97 2.73 11.74
N ASN A 175 4.80 2.95 10.72
CA ASN A 175 5.72 4.09 10.66
C ASN A 175 4.98 5.44 10.63
N LEU A 176 3.87 5.53 9.89
CA LEU A 176 3.01 6.72 9.92
C LEU A 176 2.42 6.96 11.32
N ALA A 177 1.96 5.91 12.00
CA ALA A 177 1.44 6.01 13.36
C ALA A 177 2.52 6.50 14.35
N VAL A 178 3.77 6.03 14.21
CA VAL A 178 4.91 6.54 15.00
C VAL A 178 5.14 8.02 14.74
N ASN A 179 5.23 8.43 13.47
CA ASN A 179 5.49 9.82 13.12
C ASN A 179 4.41 10.76 13.66
N GLN A 180 3.14 10.33 13.56
CA GLN A 180 2.01 11.08 14.12
C GLN A 180 2.09 11.16 15.65
N ALA A 181 2.28 10.03 16.34
CA ALA A 181 2.35 10.00 17.79
C ALA A 181 3.52 10.82 18.36
N VAL A 182 4.68 10.81 17.67
CA VAL A 182 5.83 11.65 18.03
C VAL A 182 5.51 13.13 17.81
N ALA A 183 4.86 13.50 16.70
CA ALA A 183 4.46 14.88 16.45
C ALA A 183 3.49 15.40 17.52
N ASP A 184 2.50 14.59 17.90
CA ASP A 184 1.53 14.92 18.95
C ASP A 184 2.21 15.07 20.32
N TYR A 185 3.15 14.17 20.66
CA TYR A 185 3.96 14.28 21.87
C TYR A 185 4.80 15.56 21.90
N VAL A 186 5.53 15.87 20.81
CA VAL A 186 6.36 17.08 20.73
C VAL A 186 5.50 18.34 20.92
N LYS A 187 4.34 18.39 20.26
CA LYS A 187 3.40 19.51 20.41
C LYS A 187 2.91 19.64 21.86
N ALA A 188 2.54 18.54 22.50
CA ALA A 188 2.12 18.56 23.90
C ALA A 188 3.24 18.99 24.86
N GLU A 189 4.48 18.58 24.61
CA GLU A 189 5.65 19.03 25.36
C GLU A 189 5.86 20.55 25.19
N GLU A 190 5.79 21.06 23.96
CA GLU A 190 5.93 22.49 23.64
C GLU A 190 4.84 23.34 24.31
N ASP A 191 3.60 22.84 24.33
CA ASP A 191 2.44 23.49 24.94
C ASP A 191 2.38 23.29 26.47
N SER A 192 3.29 22.50 27.06
CA SER A 192 3.25 22.07 28.47
C SER A 192 1.88 21.45 28.84
N ALA A 193 1.34 20.65 27.92
CA ALA A 193 0.02 20.06 28.05
C ALA A 193 -0.01 19.00 29.16
N PRO A 194 -1.10 18.90 29.94
CA PRO A 194 -1.18 17.98 31.08
C PRO A 194 -1.19 16.50 30.68
N ASP A 195 -1.45 16.18 29.42
CA ASP A 195 -1.50 14.84 28.83
C ASP A 195 -0.18 14.42 28.15
N GLU A 196 0.89 15.21 28.24
CA GLU A 196 2.22 14.86 27.75
C GLU A 196 2.65 13.41 28.12
N PRO A 197 2.49 12.92 29.37
CA PRO A 197 2.91 11.56 29.72
C PRO A 197 2.10 10.47 29.01
N LEU A 198 0.83 10.74 28.67
CA LEU A 198 -0.01 9.81 27.93
C LEU A 198 0.44 9.73 26.47
N LEU A 199 0.74 10.88 25.85
CA LEU A 199 1.19 10.95 24.47
C LEU A 199 2.56 10.31 24.28
N LEU A 200 3.46 10.44 25.28
CA LEU A 200 4.73 9.70 25.30
C LEU A 200 4.49 8.18 25.28
N ALA A 201 3.58 7.68 26.12
CA ALA A 201 3.24 6.26 26.16
C ALA A 201 2.61 5.75 24.85
N ILE A 202 1.83 6.59 24.16
CA ILE A 202 1.28 6.28 22.83
C ILE A 202 2.41 6.20 21.79
N ALA A 203 3.37 7.14 21.82
CA ALA A 203 4.52 7.14 20.93
C ALA A 203 5.41 5.91 21.14
N ASP A 204 5.68 5.53 22.40
CA ASP A 204 6.45 4.32 22.73
C ASP A 204 5.76 3.06 22.20
N ARG A 205 4.45 2.93 22.40
CA ARG A 205 3.68 1.80 21.88
C ARG A 205 3.67 1.74 20.36
N ALA A 206 3.48 2.87 19.69
CA ALA A 206 3.53 2.94 18.24
C ALA A 206 4.91 2.51 17.72
N ALA A 207 5.99 2.89 18.42
CA ALA A 207 7.34 2.49 18.07
C ALA A 207 7.57 0.98 18.20
N GLU A 208 7.04 0.35 19.26
CA GLU A 208 7.06 -1.11 19.39
C GLU A 208 6.31 -1.82 18.25
N GLU A 209 5.14 -1.29 17.87
CA GLU A 209 4.34 -1.83 16.77
C GLU A 209 5.04 -1.67 15.40
N GLU A 210 5.73 -0.55 15.16
CA GLU A 210 6.55 -0.35 13.95
C GLU A 210 7.74 -1.32 13.89
N VAL A 211 8.46 -1.49 15.00
CA VAL A 211 9.56 -2.46 15.08
C VAL A 211 9.06 -3.88 14.84
N ALA A 212 7.90 -4.25 15.38
CA ALA A 212 7.28 -5.55 15.13
C ALA A 212 6.93 -5.74 13.64
N ALA A 213 6.35 -4.72 13.00
CA ALA A 213 6.01 -4.75 11.57
C ALA A 213 7.26 -4.83 10.68
N LEU A 214 8.32 -4.10 11.02
CA LEU A 214 9.61 -4.14 10.32
C LEU A 214 10.25 -5.53 10.43
N ASN A 215 10.27 -6.12 11.61
CA ASN A 215 10.79 -7.47 11.82
C ASN A 215 10.00 -8.51 11.02
N ALA A 216 8.67 -8.38 10.98
CA ALA A 216 7.82 -9.24 10.16
C ALA A 216 8.13 -9.09 8.67
N LEU A 217 8.36 -7.87 8.18
CA LEU A 217 8.77 -7.60 6.81
C LEU A 217 10.15 -8.21 6.48
N LEU A 218 11.14 -8.01 7.35
CA LEU A 218 12.51 -8.51 7.13
C LEU A 218 12.62 -10.04 7.25
N ALA A 219 11.67 -10.69 7.92
CA ALA A 219 11.57 -12.15 7.99
C ALA A 219 11.06 -12.80 6.69
N LEU A 220 10.49 -12.02 5.77
CA LEU A 220 9.97 -12.53 4.50
C LEU A 220 11.07 -12.64 3.45
N THR A 221 11.08 -13.78 2.75
CA THR A 221 11.93 -13.98 1.58
C THR A 221 11.17 -13.54 0.32
N PRO A 222 11.69 -12.58 -0.47
CA PRO A 222 11.09 -12.22 -1.75
C PRO A 222 10.97 -13.42 -2.69
N ALA A 223 9.79 -13.62 -3.28
CA ALA A 223 9.48 -14.75 -4.16
C ALA A 223 10.00 -14.57 -5.59
N GLY A 224 10.48 -13.37 -5.96
CA GLY A 224 11.01 -13.10 -7.30
C GLY A 224 11.57 -11.69 -7.48
N ALA A 225 12.10 -11.42 -8.67
CA ALA A 225 12.81 -10.18 -8.98
C ALA A 225 11.96 -8.90 -8.81
N GLU A 226 10.66 -8.99 -9.06
CA GLU A 226 9.73 -7.87 -8.84
C GLU A 226 9.63 -7.52 -7.36
N GLU A 227 9.42 -8.51 -6.50
CA GLU A 227 9.35 -8.35 -5.04
C GLU A 227 10.66 -7.82 -4.45
N VAL A 228 11.79 -8.33 -4.95
CA VAL A 228 13.13 -7.85 -4.58
C VAL A 228 13.32 -6.37 -4.94
N ARG A 229 12.84 -5.94 -6.13
CA ARG A 229 12.90 -4.54 -6.54
C ARG A 229 11.99 -3.68 -5.67
N THR A 230 10.77 -4.12 -5.41
CA THR A 230 9.79 -3.42 -4.57
C THR A 230 10.33 -3.22 -3.16
N LEU A 231 10.90 -4.27 -2.55
CA LEU A 231 11.55 -4.17 -1.23
C LEU A 231 12.74 -3.22 -1.25
N SER A 232 13.58 -3.28 -2.28
CA SER A 232 14.76 -2.41 -2.40
C SER A 232 14.37 -0.93 -2.48
N VAL A 233 13.38 -0.60 -3.32
CA VAL A 233 12.84 0.77 -3.44
C VAL A 233 12.27 1.21 -2.10
N TYR A 234 11.50 0.34 -1.44
CA TYR A 234 10.90 0.65 -0.16
C TYR A 234 11.93 0.94 0.93
N LEU A 235 12.93 0.08 1.12
CA LEU A 235 13.98 0.29 2.11
C LEU A 235 14.81 1.55 1.81
N ALA A 236 15.03 1.86 0.52
CA ALA A 236 15.70 3.10 0.12
C ALA A 236 14.87 4.34 0.46
N THR A 237 13.54 4.28 0.32
CA THR A 237 12.64 5.35 0.77
C THR A 237 12.68 5.51 2.28
N VAL A 238 12.51 4.42 3.03
CA VAL A 238 12.57 4.44 4.50
C VAL A 238 13.92 4.99 4.99
N ALA A 239 15.02 4.71 4.29
CA ALA A 239 16.33 5.25 4.62
C ALA A 239 16.40 6.79 4.54
N GLN A 240 15.62 7.42 3.65
CA GLN A 240 15.61 8.87 3.49
C GLN A 240 14.91 9.60 4.65
N ASP A 241 14.03 8.90 5.36
CA ASP A 241 13.30 9.45 6.52
C ASP A 241 14.18 9.52 7.77
N PHE A 242 15.33 8.83 7.77
CA PHE A 242 16.34 8.96 8.82
C PHE A 242 17.26 10.15 8.54
N ASP A 243 17.67 10.83 9.60
CA ASP A 243 18.76 11.82 9.51
C ASP A 243 19.96 11.15 8.81
N LYS A 244 20.54 11.82 7.80
CA LYS A 244 21.60 11.25 6.93
C LYS A 244 22.85 10.85 7.71
N GLN A 245 23.01 11.33 8.94
CA GLN A 245 24.10 10.96 9.84
C GLN A 245 23.73 9.84 10.83
N ALA A 246 22.47 9.42 10.87
CA ALA A 246 22.02 8.31 11.71
C ALA A 246 22.46 6.98 11.11
N PHE A 247 23.00 6.10 11.96
CA PHE A 247 23.43 4.74 11.60
C PHE A 247 22.32 3.93 10.90
N GLY A 248 21.05 4.18 11.24
CA GLY A 248 19.88 3.56 10.60
C GLY A 248 19.79 3.85 9.10
N ALA A 249 19.95 5.11 8.68
CA ALA A 249 19.92 5.51 7.27
C ALA A 249 20.95 4.71 6.45
N TRP A 250 22.19 4.65 6.95
CA TRP A 250 23.29 3.94 6.32
C TRP A 250 23.02 2.43 6.17
N LEU A 251 22.43 1.81 7.19
CA LEU A 251 22.13 0.38 7.20
C LEU A 251 21.07 0.02 6.15
N PHE A 252 19.99 0.79 6.06
CA PHE A 252 18.93 0.57 5.08
C PHE A 252 19.42 0.80 3.64
N GLU A 253 20.23 1.83 3.40
CA GLU A 253 20.88 2.03 2.10
C GLU A 253 21.78 0.86 1.73
N ARG A 254 22.58 0.35 2.69
CA ARG A 254 23.44 -0.81 2.49
C ARG A 254 22.62 -2.05 2.11
N PHE A 255 21.51 -2.30 2.80
CA PHE A 255 20.60 -3.41 2.46
C PHE A 255 20.00 -3.25 1.06
N ALA A 256 19.48 -2.07 0.73
CA ALA A 256 18.93 -1.81 -0.60
C ALA A 256 19.96 -2.07 -1.71
N VAL A 257 21.20 -1.63 -1.53
CA VAL A 257 22.30 -1.87 -2.49
C VAL A 257 22.66 -3.35 -2.58
N MET A 258 22.75 -4.07 -1.46
CA MET A 258 23.05 -5.51 -1.46
C MET A 258 21.96 -6.32 -2.17
N ILE A 259 20.70 -6.03 -1.87
CA ILE A 259 19.54 -6.69 -2.48
C ILE A 259 19.52 -6.43 -3.99
N ALA A 260 19.74 -5.18 -4.43
CA ALA A 260 19.82 -4.84 -5.85
C ALA A 260 20.96 -5.55 -6.58
N ARG A 261 22.13 -5.72 -5.93
CA ARG A 261 23.28 -6.42 -6.53
C ARG A 261 23.07 -7.94 -6.64
N ALA A 262 22.36 -8.55 -5.70
CA ALA A 262 22.02 -9.96 -5.76
C ALA A 262 21.19 -10.31 -7.01
N GLN A 263 20.40 -9.37 -7.54
CA GLN A 263 19.66 -9.55 -8.80
C GLN A 263 20.55 -9.65 -10.04
N ILE A 264 21.75 -9.04 -10.02
CA ILE A 264 22.65 -9.01 -11.17
C ILE A 264 23.40 -10.35 -11.33
N GLN A 265 23.45 -11.15 -10.26
CA GLN A 265 24.23 -12.39 -10.19
C GLN A 265 23.38 -13.67 -10.35
N ALA A 266 22.04 -13.55 -10.32
CA ALA A 266 21.09 -14.65 -10.49
C ALA A 266 20.55 -14.68 -11.93
#